data_AF-A0A1A7WEP7-F1
#
_entry.id   AF-A0A1A7WEP7-F1
#
_cell.length_a   1.000
_cell.length_b   1.000
_cell.length_c   1.000
_cell.angle_alpha   90.00
_cell.angle_beta   90.00
_cell.angle_gamma   90.00
#
_symmetry.space_group_name_H-M   'P 1'
#
loop_
_entity.id
_entity.type
_entity.pdbx_description
1 polymer ?
#
loop_
_entity_poly.entity_id
_entity_poly.type
_entity_poly.pdbx_seq_one_letter_code
_entity_poly.pdbx_strand_id
1 'polypeptide(L)'
;MVGALLQVLSQPQKLNRQCADSLLGLLQDLGSLCLKPEEMKSLLRLLRVDQDNGVAVVKIHPYCIQMIRVISAMAAREGQDHALQYFDLTPPMAGIMVPTVQRWPGSGFAFHAWLCLNMDFPSCHPEFSNNRKHPANPGTGAQHDMGKGPRRKQLYSFFTASGTGLEAFFTMEGVLVVAVCTKKDYMAVALPEYPLADSRWHSVAIVHIPGRRPFGQNLVTVYIDGEQRKTAQLRFPSFSPNHVPLFKSDGELSDLNSKLLLYYTPQAFKSQICLDLSPNHQYDGRLTGHRVVNWDVKDVLNVIGGIGVVLPLLEQVCEAEQVYNGGLRRPAAMLLPLNKSAEGRLERNSVAAFLLMVKNLIRHHSVNQESLLQCHGPSIIGAMLSKVPGSMMDMNVLMACQLLLEQ
;
A
#
# COMPACT_ATOMS: atom_id res chain seq x y z
N MET A 1 7.01 13.99 -3.37
CA MET A 1 6.76 14.83 -2.17
C MET A 1 7.85 14.61 -1.14
N VAL A 2 8.14 13.38 -0.71
CA VAL A 2 9.24 13.06 0.22
C VAL A 2 10.59 13.63 -0.24
N GLY A 3 10.98 13.45 -1.51
CA GLY A 3 12.21 14.09 -2.03
C GLY A 3 12.28 15.63 -1.85
N ALA A 4 11.16 16.34 -1.97
CA ALA A 4 11.11 17.79 -1.74
C ALA A 4 11.26 18.13 -0.24
N LEU A 5 10.67 17.33 0.65
CA LEU A 5 10.86 17.49 2.10
C LEU A 5 12.34 17.32 2.48
N LEU A 6 13.00 16.29 1.94
CA LEU A 6 14.42 16.05 2.19
C LEU A 6 15.30 17.20 1.65
N GLN A 7 14.94 17.79 0.50
CA GLN A 7 15.64 18.95 -0.04
C GLN A 7 15.49 20.20 0.84
N VAL A 8 14.34 20.39 1.48
CA VAL A 8 14.14 21.50 2.42
C VAL A 8 14.89 21.24 3.73
N LEU A 9 14.81 20.01 4.25
CA LEU A 9 15.51 19.58 5.47
C LEU A 9 17.05 19.64 5.32
N SER A 10 17.60 19.54 4.11
CA SER A 10 19.04 19.70 3.86
C SER A 10 19.55 21.13 4.08
N GLN A 11 18.66 22.10 4.25
CA GLN A 11 19.00 23.51 4.49
C GLN A 11 18.49 23.98 5.87
N PRO A 12 18.99 23.39 6.99
CA PRO A 12 18.42 23.61 8.32
C PRO A 12 18.50 25.08 8.77
N GLN A 13 19.46 25.85 8.25
CA GLN A 13 19.66 27.27 8.54
C GLN A 13 18.46 28.15 8.11
N LYS A 14 17.66 27.68 7.14
CA LYS A 14 16.51 28.41 6.60
C LYS A 14 15.19 28.04 7.30
N LEU A 15 15.24 27.10 8.24
CA LEU A 15 14.06 26.56 8.90
C LEU A 15 13.99 27.02 10.34
N ASN A 16 12.85 27.56 10.72
CA ASN A 16 12.53 27.66 12.14
C ASN A 16 12.25 26.25 12.70
N ARG A 17 12.40 26.11 14.02
CA ARG A 17 12.30 24.80 14.69
C ARG A 17 10.92 24.15 14.52
N GLN A 18 9.85 24.92 14.63
CA GLN A 18 8.48 24.41 14.51
C GLN A 18 8.19 23.87 13.10
N CYS A 19 8.66 24.56 12.06
CA CYS A 19 8.55 24.13 10.68
C CYS A 19 9.36 22.85 10.45
N ALA A 20 10.60 22.78 10.95
CA ALA A 20 11.40 21.56 10.86
C ALA A 20 10.72 20.37 11.54
N ASP A 21 10.16 20.56 12.74
CA ASP A 21 9.43 19.53 13.47
C ASP A 21 8.17 19.07 12.69
N SER A 22 7.41 19.99 12.09
CA SER A 22 6.27 19.63 11.21
C SER A 22 6.70 18.91 9.94
N LEU A 23 7.81 19.30 9.31
CA LEU A 23 8.34 18.65 8.11
C LEU A 23 8.84 17.24 8.42
N LEU A 24 9.43 17.02 9.60
CA LEU A 24 9.87 15.71 10.07
C LEU A 24 8.66 14.80 10.38
N GLY A 25 7.59 15.35 10.97
CA GLY A 25 6.33 14.62 11.14
C GLY A 25 5.71 14.21 9.80
N LEU A 26 5.64 15.14 8.83
CA LEU A 26 5.15 14.82 7.49
C LEU A 26 6.05 13.81 6.77
N LEU A 27 7.37 13.90 6.95
CA LEU A 27 8.32 12.93 6.43
C LEU A 27 8.03 11.55 7.01
N GLN A 28 7.80 11.43 8.32
CA GLN A 28 7.42 10.18 8.98
C GLN A 28 6.15 9.59 8.36
N ASP A 29 5.08 10.37 8.28
CA ASP A 29 3.78 9.89 7.79
C ASP A 29 3.89 9.42 6.33
N LEU A 30 4.52 10.21 5.46
CA LEU A 30 4.68 9.86 4.05
C LEU A 30 5.67 8.72 3.81
N GLY A 31 6.84 8.76 4.46
CA GLY A 31 7.86 7.72 4.28
C GLY A 31 7.46 6.38 4.90
N SER A 32 6.55 6.39 5.90
CA SER A 32 5.95 5.16 6.40
C SER A 32 5.02 4.50 5.38
N LEU A 33 4.42 5.28 4.47
CA LEU A 33 3.59 4.79 3.37
C LEU A 33 4.41 4.30 2.17
N CYS A 34 5.43 5.07 1.78
CA CYS A 34 6.32 4.73 0.69
C CYS A 34 7.61 5.57 0.76
N LEU A 35 8.76 4.90 0.85
CA LEU A 35 10.07 5.55 0.82
C LEU A 35 10.93 4.96 -0.30
N LYS A 36 11.29 5.73 -1.31
CA LYS A 36 12.10 5.20 -2.41
C LYS A 36 13.57 5.03 -2.02
N PRO A 37 14.34 4.14 -2.68
CA PRO A 37 15.78 3.98 -2.43
C PRO A 37 16.59 5.28 -2.48
N GLU A 38 16.30 6.17 -3.43
CA GLU A 38 17.00 7.46 -3.55
C GLU A 38 16.62 8.44 -2.42
N GLU A 39 15.40 8.34 -1.91
CA GLU A 39 14.93 9.15 -0.77
C GLU A 39 15.56 8.64 0.53
N MET A 40 15.63 7.32 0.74
CA MET A 40 16.35 6.74 1.89
C MET A 40 17.84 7.08 1.86
N LYS A 41 18.52 6.95 0.71
CA LYS A 41 19.91 7.40 0.56
C LYS A 41 20.07 8.88 0.90
N SER A 42 19.15 9.73 0.45
CA SER A 42 19.19 11.16 0.73
C SER A 42 18.98 11.45 2.22
N LEU A 43 18.04 10.75 2.88
CA LEU A 43 17.84 10.84 4.32
C LEU A 43 19.08 10.41 5.11
N LEU A 44 19.69 9.27 4.76
CA LEU A 44 20.91 8.79 5.40
C LEU A 44 22.10 9.73 5.15
N ARG A 45 22.19 10.38 3.98
CA ARG A 45 23.21 11.39 3.71
C ARG A 45 23.09 12.59 4.64
N LEU A 46 21.88 13.03 4.99
CA LEU A 46 21.66 14.12 5.93
C LEU A 46 22.12 13.80 7.36
N LEU A 47 22.18 12.52 7.71
CA LEU A 47 22.67 12.08 9.01
C LEU A 47 24.20 12.10 9.07
N ARG A 48 24.87 11.88 7.92
CA ARG A 48 26.34 11.82 7.86
C ARG A 48 26.98 13.18 8.15
N VAL A 49 28.16 13.13 8.76
CA VAL A 49 29.01 14.29 9.00
C VAL A 49 29.68 14.71 7.68
N ASP A 50 29.46 15.95 7.25
CA ASP A 50 30.26 16.56 6.20
C ASP A 50 31.64 16.92 6.76
N GLN A 51 32.69 16.26 6.26
CA GLN A 51 34.07 16.70 6.44
C GLN A 51 34.39 17.69 5.32
N ASP A 52 34.09 18.97 5.53
CA ASP A 52 34.50 20.00 4.56
C ASP A 52 36.03 20.15 4.58
N ASN A 53 36.60 20.26 3.37
CA ASN A 53 38.03 20.29 3.07
C ASN A 53 38.89 21.07 4.09
N GLY A 54 39.72 20.34 4.84
CA GLY A 54 40.97 20.84 5.43
C GLY A 54 40.89 21.56 6.78
N VAL A 55 39.69 21.84 7.32
CA VAL A 55 39.53 22.37 8.69
C VAL A 55 38.41 21.59 9.37
N ALA A 56 38.79 20.71 10.31
CA ALA A 56 37.89 19.77 10.98
C ALA A 56 36.85 20.48 11.86
N VAL A 57 35.77 20.96 11.25
CA VAL A 57 34.53 21.29 11.95
C VAL A 57 33.54 20.18 11.60
N VAL A 58 33.42 19.20 12.50
CA VAL A 58 32.38 18.16 12.44
C VAL A 58 31.03 18.88 12.48
N LYS A 59 30.36 19.01 11.34
CA LYS A 59 29.05 19.65 11.26
C LYS A 59 27.96 18.59 11.26
N ILE A 60 27.45 18.31 12.45
CA ILE A 60 26.33 17.38 12.63
C ILE A 60 25.04 18.10 12.28
N HIS A 61 24.14 17.41 11.58
CA HIS A 61 22.84 17.95 11.27
C HIS A 61 22.03 18.23 12.55
N PRO A 62 21.45 19.43 12.73
CA PRO A 62 20.81 19.84 13.99
C PRO A 62 19.57 19.00 14.35
N TYR A 63 19.03 18.27 13.38
CA TYR A 63 17.86 17.40 13.53
C TYR A 63 18.22 15.90 13.43
N CYS A 64 19.49 15.52 13.59
CA CYS A 64 19.98 14.14 13.45
C CYS A 64 19.17 13.15 14.31
N ILE A 65 19.00 13.44 15.60
CA ILE A 65 18.29 12.54 16.52
C ILE A 65 16.80 12.43 16.14
N GLN A 66 16.17 13.52 15.72
CA GLN A 66 14.78 13.50 15.27
C GLN A 66 14.63 12.68 14.00
N MET A 67 15.57 12.78 13.04
CA MET A 67 15.57 11.96 11.83
C MET A 67 15.75 10.47 12.13
N ILE A 68 16.57 10.09 13.12
CA ILE A 68 16.69 8.70 13.58
C ILE A 68 15.36 8.19 14.16
N ARG A 69 14.68 9.01 14.98
CA ARG A 69 13.35 8.67 15.50
C ARG A 69 12.31 8.55 14.38
N VAL A 70 12.39 9.40 13.36
CA VAL A 70 11.54 9.33 12.18
C VAL A 70 11.75 8.00 11.43
N ILE A 71 13.00 7.58 11.20
CA ILE A 71 13.30 6.26 10.58
C ILE A 71 12.80 5.12 11.46
N SER A 72 13.04 5.20 12.78
CA SER A 72 12.55 4.21 13.75
C SER A 72 11.03 4.06 13.67
N ALA A 73 10.30 5.18 13.64
CA ALA A 73 8.85 5.20 13.58
C ALA A 73 8.31 4.69 12.23
N MET A 74 8.97 5.02 11.11
CA MET A 74 8.65 4.41 9.81
C MET A 74 8.78 2.89 9.87
N ALA A 75 9.85 2.38 10.48
CA ALA A 75 10.13 0.94 10.58
C ALA A 75 9.27 0.22 11.62
N ALA A 76 8.78 0.94 12.64
CA ALA A 76 7.88 0.40 13.65
C ALA A 76 6.46 0.16 13.12
N ARG A 77 6.08 0.80 12.00
CA ARG A 77 4.76 0.66 11.42
C ARG A 77 4.59 -0.74 10.83
N GLU A 78 3.61 -1.49 11.33
CA GLU A 78 3.30 -2.82 10.82
C GLU A 78 2.43 -2.69 9.56
N GLY A 79 2.89 -3.26 8.44
CA GLY A 79 2.32 -3.08 7.09
C GLY A 79 1.00 -3.83 6.81
N GLN A 80 0.20 -4.13 7.83
CA GLN A 80 -1.02 -4.95 7.66
C GLN A 80 -2.16 -4.21 6.96
N ASP A 81 -2.10 -2.89 6.83
CA ASP A 81 -3.20 -2.07 6.31
C ASP A 81 -3.02 -1.55 4.87
N HIS A 82 -1.92 -1.90 4.18
CA HIS A 82 -1.61 -1.33 2.86
C HIS A 82 -0.99 -2.34 1.88
N ALA A 83 -1.44 -2.30 0.62
CA ALA A 83 -0.79 -3.07 -0.45
C ALA A 83 0.54 -2.42 -0.88
N LEU A 84 1.62 -3.19 -0.83
CA LEU A 84 2.92 -2.76 -1.36
C LEU A 84 2.90 -2.65 -2.90
N GLN A 85 2.09 -3.45 -3.58
CA GLN A 85 1.95 -3.36 -5.03
C GLN A 85 0.48 -3.53 -5.39
N TYR A 86 0.00 -2.70 -6.32
CA TYR A 86 -1.39 -2.73 -6.78
C TYR A 86 -1.52 -2.16 -8.18
N PHE A 87 -2.67 -2.42 -8.82
CA PHE A 87 -3.06 -1.74 -10.04
C PHE A 87 -3.90 -0.52 -9.69
N ASP A 88 -3.43 0.66 -10.06
CA ASP A 88 -4.21 1.89 -10.01
C ASP A 88 -5.12 1.97 -11.23
N LEU A 89 -6.41 1.79 -10.96
CA LEU A 89 -7.50 1.83 -11.94
C LEU A 89 -8.35 3.11 -11.79
N THR A 90 -7.81 4.14 -11.13
CA THR A 90 -8.45 5.47 -11.02
C THR A 90 -8.70 6.15 -12.37
N PRO A 91 -7.80 6.03 -13.39
CA PRO A 91 -8.05 6.68 -14.66
C PRO A 91 -9.37 6.18 -15.32
N PRO A 92 -10.09 7.05 -16.04
CA PRO A 92 -11.35 6.66 -16.65
C PRO A 92 -11.18 5.47 -17.61
N MET A 93 -12.05 4.47 -17.50
CA MET A 93 -11.98 3.22 -18.29
C MET A 93 -10.69 2.41 -18.10
N ALA A 94 -9.89 2.72 -17.06
CA ALA A 94 -8.79 1.86 -16.67
C ALA A 94 -9.32 0.52 -16.15
N GLY A 95 -8.68 -0.55 -16.56
CA GLY A 95 -9.01 -1.91 -16.16
C GLY A 95 -7.97 -2.89 -16.66
N ILE A 96 -8.22 -4.17 -16.36
CA ILE A 96 -7.50 -5.29 -16.96
C ILE A 96 -8.44 -5.90 -17.99
N MET A 97 -8.14 -5.69 -19.27
CA MET A 97 -8.88 -6.32 -20.36
C MET A 97 -8.37 -7.73 -20.56
N VAL A 98 -9.23 -8.73 -20.40
CA VAL A 98 -8.88 -10.13 -20.58
C VAL A 98 -9.33 -10.62 -21.96
N PRO A 99 -8.61 -11.57 -22.59
CA PRO A 99 -9.08 -12.21 -23.82
C PRO A 99 -10.45 -12.87 -23.63
N THR A 100 -11.22 -13.00 -24.71
CA THR A 100 -12.54 -13.62 -24.66
C THR A 100 -12.46 -15.05 -24.15
N VAL A 101 -13.07 -15.31 -23.00
CA VAL A 101 -13.21 -16.66 -22.44
C VAL A 101 -14.24 -17.43 -23.27
N GLN A 102 -13.77 -18.34 -24.11
CA GLN A 102 -14.61 -19.14 -25.00
C GLN A 102 -15.41 -20.20 -24.24
N ARG A 103 -14.82 -20.77 -23.17
CA ARG A 103 -15.43 -21.82 -22.36
C ARG A 103 -15.13 -21.60 -20.88
N TRP A 104 -16.19 -21.41 -20.10
CA TRP A 104 -16.09 -21.35 -18.65
C TRP A 104 -15.96 -22.76 -18.07
N PRO A 105 -14.98 -23.02 -17.20
CA PRO A 105 -14.87 -24.31 -16.53
C PRO A 105 -15.96 -24.42 -15.46
N GLY A 106 -16.75 -25.49 -15.52
CA GLY A 106 -17.80 -25.75 -14.54
C GLY A 106 -19.10 -24.98 -14.77
N SER A 107 -20.03 -25.13 -13.83
CA SER A 107 -21.39 -24.60 -13.94
C SER A 107 -21.58 -23.26 -13.21
N GLY A 108 -20.65 -22.88 -12.35
CA GLY A 108 -20.60 -21.61 -11.61
C GLY A 108 -19.16 -21.12 -11.46
N PHE A 109 -18.97 -19.92 -10.94
CA PHE A 109 -17.65 -19.34 -10.72
C PHE A 109 -17.62 -18.46 -9.48
N ALA A 110 -16.43 -18.26 -8.94
CA ALA A 110 -16.17 -17.25 -7.93
C ALA A 110 -15.23 -16.19 -8.49
N PHE A 111 -15.51 -14.93 -8.16
CA PHE A 111 -14.58 -13.81 -8.38
C PHE A 111 -14.08 -13.35 -7.01
N HIS A 112 -12.77 -13.18 -6.87
CA HIS A 112 -12.15 -12.64 -5.67
C HIS A 112 -11.16 -11.55 -6.04
N ALA A 113 -11.15 -10.46 -5.27
CA ALA A 113 -10.15 -9.41 -5.37
C ALA A 113 -9.94 -8.73 -4.02
N TRP A 114 -8.70 -8.30 -3.79
CA TRP A 114 -8.39 -7.23 -2.85
C TRP A 114 -8.50 -5.90 -3.58
N LEU A 115 -9.23 -4.95 -3.00
CA LEU A 115 -9.46 -3.65 -3.60
C LEU A 115 -9.52 -2.54 -2.56
N CYS A 116 -9.19 -1.34 -2.98
CA CYS A 116 -9.34 -0.11 -2.21
C CYS A 116 -10.14 0.87 -3.05
N LEU A 117 -11.21 1.42 -2.49
CA LEU A 117 -12.08 2.36 -3.19
C LEU A 117 -11.77 3.78 -2.73
N ASN A 118 -11.60 4.69 -3.69
CA ASN A 118 -11.56 6.12 -3.44
C ASN A 118 -12.90 6.74 -3.84
N MET A 119 -13.72 7.14 -2.86
CA MET A 119 -15.05 7.74 -3.02
C MET A 119 -15.01 9.17 -3.52
N ASP A 120 -13.88 9.87 -3.34
CA ASP A 120 -13.66 11.20 -3.88
C ASP A 120 -13.33 11.10 -5.37
N PHE A 121 -14.37 11.14 -6.19
CA PHE A 121 -14.23 11.38 -7.62
C PHE A 121 -14.20 12.89 -7.85
N PRO A 122 -13.17 13.45 -8.53
CA PRO A 122 -13.31 14.80 -9.05
C PRO A 122 -14.51 14.78 -10.00
N SER A 123 -15.57 15.49 -9.63
CA SER A 123 -16.62 15.84 -10.57
C SER A 123 -15.92 16.45 -11.78
N CYS A 124 -16.07 15.87 -12.97
CA CYS A 124 -15.65 16.53 -14.20
C CYS A 124 -16.50 17.80 -14.32
N HIS A 125 -16.07 18.89 -13.68
CA HIS A 125 -16.51 20.21 -14.03
C HIS A 125 -16.05 20.46 -15.47
N PRO A 126 -16.94 20.93 -16.37
CA PRO A 126 -16.59 21.20 -17.75
C PRO A 126 -15.85 22.54 -17.85
N GLU A 127 -14.71 22.68 -17.17
CA GLU A 127 -13.87 23.87 -17.27
C GLU A 127 -12.90 23.71 -18.43
N PHE A 128 -13.42 23.73 -19.66
CA PHE A 128 -12.76 24.22 -20.88
C PHE A 128 -13.78 24.21 -22.04
N SER A 129 -14.93 24.87 -21.85
CA SER A 129 -15.72 25.35 -22.99
C SER A 129 -15.79 26.87 -22.92
N ASN A 130 -14.66 27.49 -23.27
CA ASN A 130 -14.56 28.93 -23.41
C ASN A 130 -15.47 29.37 -24.57
N ASN A 131 -16.45 30.20 -24.23
CA ASN A 131 -17.27 31.06 -25.08
C ASN A 131 -17.00 31.03 -26.59
N ARG A 132 -17.92 30.42 -27.34
CA ARG A 132 -18.44 30.97 -28.61
C ARG A 132 -19.83 30.42 -28.88
N LYS A 133 -20.84 31.15 -28.40
CA LYS A 133 -22.21 31.04 -28.91
C LYS A 133 -22.20 31.44 -30.39
N HIS A 134 -22.49 30.51 -31.29
CA HIS A 134 -23.07 30.82 -32.59
C HIS A 134 -24.40 30.05 -32.70
N PRO A 135 -25.51 30.72 -33.09
CA PRO A 135 -26.78 30.05 -33.28
C PRO A 135 -26.92 29.61 -34.74
N ALA A 136 -27.13 28.32 -35.02
CA ALA A 136 -27.82 27.86 -36.22
C ALA A 136 -28.18 26.36 -36.21
N ASN A 137 -29.47 26.11 -36.44
CA ASN A 137 -30.16 24.94 -36.98
C ASN A 137 -30.40 23.66 -36.13
N PRO A 138 -31.68 23.22 -36.01
CA PRO A 138 -32.03 21.89 -35.54
C PRO A 138 -32.05 20.93 -36.74
N GLY A 139 -31.14 19.95 -36.75
CA GLY A 139 -31.05 18.93 -37.79
C GLY A 139 -30.59 17.61 -37.22
N THR A 140 -31.55 16.72 -36.98
CA THR A 140 -31.47 15.24 -37.00
C THR A 140 -30.09 14.58 -36.96
N GLY A 141 -29.82 13.87 -35.85
CA GLY A 141 -28.74 12.89 -35.77
C GLY A 141 -28.41 12.58 -34.32
N ALA A 142 -29.07 11.57 -33.74
CA ALA A 142 -28.75 11.06 -32.41
C ALA A 142 -27.36 10.39 -32.42
N GLN A 143 -26.31 11.18 -32.24
CA GLN A 143 -25.03 10.67 -31.76
C GLN A 143 -25.18 10.43 -30.26
N HIS A 144 -25.14 9.15 -29.87
CA HIS A 144 -25.09 8.73 -28.49
C HIS A 144 -23.88 9.36 -27.79
N ASP A 145 -24.14 10.38 -26.97
CA ASP A 145 -23.20 10.97 -26.02
C ASP A 145 -22.92 9.96 -24.90
N MET A 146 -22.01 9.02 -25.15
CA MET A 146 -21.65 7.90 -24.28
C MET A 146 -20.81 8.33 -23.05
N GLY A 147 -20.96 9.58 -22.59
CA GLY A 147 -20.07 10.20 -21.59
C GLY A 147 -20.75 10.90 -20.41
N LYS A 148 -22.09 10.96 -20.36
CA LYS A 148 -22.85 11.72 -19.35
C LYS A 148 -23.63 10.87 -18.34
N GLY A 149 -23.27 9.61 -18.18
CA GLY A 149 -23.83 8.76 -17.12
C GLY A 149 -23.03 8.90 -15.80
N PRO A 150 -23.66 8.66 -14.63
CA PRO A 150 -22.92 8.49 -13.39
C PRO A 150 -21.85 7.42 -13.59
N ARG A 151 -20.58 7.78 -13.42
CA ARG A 151 -19.48 6.84 -13.53
C ARG A 151 -19.62 5.84 -12.38
N ARG A 152 -19.59 4.55 -12.67
CA ARG A 152 -19.61 3.48 -11.65
C ARG A 152 -18.25 2.80 -11.61
N LYS A 153 -17.85 2.33 -10.44
CA LYS A 153 -16.56 1.65 -10.26
C LYS A 153 -16.75 0.17 -10.56
N GLN A 154 -16.36 -0.27 -11.75
CA GLN A 154 -16.56 -1.64 -12.18
C GLN A 154 -15.56 -2.57 -11.49
N LEU A 155 -16.07 -3.66 -10.88
CA LEU A 155 -15.24 -4.72 -10.31
C LEU A 155 -14.91 -5.80 -11.35
N TYR A 156 -15.93 -6.28 -12.05
CA TYR A 156 -15.78 -7.10 -13.25
C TYR A 156 -16.96 -6.90 -14.19
N SER A 157 -16.76 -7.19 -15.47
CA SER A 157 -17.80 -7.12 -16.50
C SER A 157 -17.56 -8.22 -17.53
N PHE A 158 -18.46 -9.21 -17.59
CA PHE A 158 -18.37 -10.33 -18.51
C PHE A 158 -19.62 -10.37 -19.38
N PHE A 159 -19.50 -9.85 -20.60
CA PHE A 159 -20.62 -9.76 -21.53
C PHE A 159 -20.30 -10.44 -22.85
N THR A 160 -21.32 -11.09 -23.40
CA THR A 160 -21.32 -11.53 -24.80
C THR A 160 -21.56 -10.33 -25.72
N ALA A 161 -21.17 -10.46 -26.99
CA ALA A 161 -21.50 -9.47 -28.02
C ALA A 161 -23.02 -9.20 -28.15
N SER A 162 -23.87 -10.11 -27.66
CA SER A 162 -25.33 -9.97 -27.67
C SER A 162 -25.90 -9.18 -26.47
N GLY A 163 -25.06 -8.62 -25.59
CA GLY A 163 -25.47 -7.83 -24.43
C GLY A 163 -25.94 -8.64 -23.21
N THR A 164 -25.87 -9.97 -23.28
CA THR A 164 -26.14 -10.86 -22.13
C THR A 164 -24.85 -11.15 -21.37
N GLY A 165 -24.88 -11.04 -20.04
CA GLY A 165 -23.67 -11.12 -19.21
C GLY A 165 -23.92 -10.95 -17.72
N LEU A 166 -22.83 -10.91 -16.95
CA LEU A 166 -22.85 -10.52 -15.54
C LEU A 166 -21.88 -9.38 -15.29
N GLU A 167 -22.18 -8.60 -14.27
CA GLU A 167 -21.30 -7.56 -13.78
C GLU A 167 -21.41 -7.40 -12.27
N ALA A 168 -20.33 -6.88 -11.69
CA ALA A 168 -20.36 -6.28 -10.37
C ALA A 168 -19.69 -4.91 -10.41
N PHE A 169 -20.25 -3.96 -9.67
CA PHE A 169 -19.74 -2.60 -9.58
C PHE A 169 -20.09 -1.98 -8.22
N PHE A 170 -19.44 -0.89 -7.89
CA PHE A 170 -19.74 -0.09 -6.71
C PHE A 170 -20.42 1.22 -7.10
N THR A 171 -21.40 1.62 -6.29
CA THR A 171 -21.97 2.97 -6.33
C THR A 171 -20.97 4.00 -5.82
N MET A 172 -21.33 5.29 -5.88
CA MET A 172 -20.49 6.37 -5.36
C MET A 172 -20.33 6.30 -3.83
N GLU A 173 -21.30 5.72 -3.16
CA GLU A 173 -21.34 5.52 -1.70
C GLU A 173 -20.64 4.21 -1.27
N GLY A 174 -19.97 3.51 -2.19
CA GLY A 174 -19.25 2.27 -1.88
C GLY A 174 -20.15 1.04 -1.74
N VAL A 175 -21.42 1.12 -2.13
CA VAL A 175 -22.34 -0.02 -2.10
C VAL A 175 -22.02 -0.97 -3.25
N LEU A 176 -21.78 -2.24 -2.92
CA LEU A 176 -21.60 -3.28 -3.92
C LEU A 176 -22.94 -3.67 -4.55
N VAL A 177 -22.95 -3.72 -5.88
CA VAL A 177 -24.06 -4.21 -6.69
C VAL A 177 -23.57 -5.33 -7.58
N VAL A 178 -24.28 -6.46 -7.56
CA VAL A 178 -24.06 -7.60 -8.47
C VAL A 178 -25.26 -7.70 -9.37
N ALA A 179 -25.05 -7.71 -10.68
CA ALA A 179 -26.12 -7.72 -11.66
C ALA A 179 -25.91 -8.77 -12.75
N VAL A 180 -27.04 -9.21 -13.29
CA VAL A 180 -27.14 -10.10 -14.44
C VAL A 180 -27.96 -9.40 -15.49
N CYS A 181 -27.39 -9.28 -16.68
CA CYS A 181 -28.05 -8.71 -17.83
C CYS A 181 -28.43 -9.84 -18.79
N THR A 182 -29.70 -9.86 -19.19
CA THR A 182 -30.21 -10.71 -20.25
C THR A 182 -30.75 -9.84 -21.38
N LYS A 183 -31.07 -10.43 -22.53
CA LYS A 183 -31.72 -9.69 -23.63
C LYS A 183 -33.03 -8.98 -23.24
N LYS A 184 -33.70 -9.45 -22.18
CA LYS A 184 -35.04 -8.96 -21.78
C LYS A 184 -35.01 -8.17 -20.47
N ASP A 185 -34.23 -8.65 -19.51
CA ASP A 185 -34.24 -8.15 -18.13
C ASP A 185 -32.83 -7.82 -17.64
N TYR A 186 -32.74 -6.77 -16.82
CA TYR A 186 -31.59 -6.45 -15.99
C TYR A 186 -31.95 -6.70 -14.53
N MET A 187 -31.32 -7.69 -13.91
CA MET A 187 -31.59 -8.08 -12.52
C MET A 187 -30.37 -7.76 -11.66
N ALA A 188 -30.56 -7.06 -10.54
CA ALA A 188 -29.47 -6.63 -9.67
C ALA A 188 -29.77 -6.89 -8.19
N VAL A 189 -28.72 -7.17 -7.44
CA VAL A 189 -28.72 -7.29 -5.98
C VAL A 189 -27.70 -6.30 -5.44
N ALA A 190 -28.17 -5.34 -4.63
CA ALA A 190 -27.33 -4.39 -3.92
C ALA A 190 -27.14 -4.79 -2.45
N LEU A 191 -26.04 -4.36 -1.84
CA LEU A 191 -25.73 -4.55 -0.41
C LEU A 191 -25.64 -3.21 0.32
N PRO A 192 -26.73 -2.43 0.45
CA PRO A 192 -26.69 -1.10 1.06
C PRO A 192 -26.36 -1.13 2.56
N GLU A 193 -26.54 -2.28 3.23
CA GLU A 193 -26.22 -2.45 4.65
C GLU A 193 -24.70 -2.59 4.91
N TYR A 194 -23.91 -2.83 3.86
CA TYR A 194 -22.47 -3.10 3.96
C TYR A 194 -21.67 -2.29 2.92
N PRO A 195 -21.72 -0.94 2.96
CA PRO A 195 -20.86 -0.12 2.10
C PRO A 195 -19.39 -0.32 2.48
N LEU A 196 -18.51 -0.37 1.48
CA LEU A 196 -17.07 -0.43 1.74
C LEU A 196 -16.56 0.93 2.23
N ALA A 197 -15.61 0.89 3.17
CA ALA A 197 -15.01 2.09 3.71
C ALA A 197 -14.12 2.76 2.66
N ASP A 198 -14.14 4.09 2.64
CA ASP A 198 -13.27 4.87 1.77
C ASP A 198 -11.79 4.66 2.13
N SER A 199 -10.94 4.60 1.11
CA SER A 199 -9.49 4.55 1.22
C SER A 199 -8.96 3.37 2.07
N ARG A 200 -9.76 2.31 2.21
CA ARG A 200 -9.40 1.08 2.94
C ARG A 200 -9.37 -0.13 2.02
N TRP A 201 -8.40 -1.01 2.25
CA TRP A 201 -8.33 -2.30 1.58
C TRP A 201 -9.39 -3.25 2.12
N HIS A 202 -10.15 -3.85 1.20
CA HIS A 202 -11.18 -4.84 1.47
C HIS A 202 -10.97 -6.08 0.60
N SER A 203 -11.26 -7.25 1.16
CA SER A 203 -11.30 -8.51 0.45
C SER A 203 -12.74 -8.80 0.04
N VAL A 204 -13.02 -8.87 -1.25
CA VAL A 204 -14.38 -9.10 -1.77
C VAL A 204 -14.39 -10.40 -2.56
N ALA A 205 -15.28 -11.33 -2.18
CA ALA A 205 -15.57 -12.53 -2.96
C ALA A 205 -17.05 -12.57 -3.37
N ILE A 206 -17.31 -12.86 -4.64
CA ILE A 206 -18.65 -13.04 -5.18
C ILE A 206 -18.73 -14.41 -5.83
N VAL A 207 -19.59 -15.28 -5.29
CA VAL A 207 -19.75 -16.66 -5.73
C VAL A 207 -21.07 -16.81 -6.46
N HIS A 208 -21.02 -17.23 -7.72
CA HIS A 208 -22.17 -17.50 -8.57
C HIS A 208 -22.42 -19.00 -8.65
N ILE A 209 -23.51 -19.46 -8.04
CA ILE A 209 -23.86 -20.88 -7.94
C ILE A 209 -25.12 -21.15 -8.79
N PRO A 210 -25.02 -21.91 -9.88
CA PRO A 210 -26.18 -22.26 -10.68
C PRO A 210 -27.12 -23.20 -9.93
N GLY A 211 -28.41 -23.06 -10.16
CA GLY A 211 -29.42 -23.98 -9.68
C GLY A 211 -29.32 -25.34 -10.37
N ARG A 212 -29.45 -26.42 -9.58
CA ARG A 212 -29.58 -27.78 -10.12
C ARG A 212 -30.97 -27.95 -10.73
N ARG A 213 -31.05 -28.14 -12.05
CA ARG A 213 -32.33 -28.44 -12.72
C ARG A 213 -32.96 -29.73 -12.15
N PRO A 214 -34.31 -29.82 -12.06
CA PRO A 214 -35.29 -28.85 -12.55
C PRO A 214 -35.76 -27.79 -11.53
N PHE A 215 -35.47 -27.95 -10.22
CA PHE A 215 -36.04 -27.08 -9.16
C PHE A 215 -35.04 -26.11 -8.51
N GLY A 216 -33.75 -26.22 -8.83
CA GLY A 216 -32.72 -25.40 -8.23
C GLY A 216 -32.75 -23.96 -8.73
N GLN A 217 -32.58 -23.04 -7.79
CA GLN A 217 -32.46 -21.60 -8.07
C GLN A 217 -30.98 -21.23 -8.18
N ASN A 218 -30.70 -20.29 -9.08
CA ASN A 218 -29.39 -19.66 -9.20
C ASN A 218 -29.18 -18.70 -8.03
N LEU A 219 -28.05 -18.82 -7.33
CA LEU A 219 -27.72 -18.05 -6.13
C LEU A 219 -26.42 -17.28 -6.34
N VAL A 220 -26.38 -16.07 -5.79
CA VAL A 220 -25.17 -15.29 -5.60
C VAL A 220 -24.93 -15.14 -4.12
N THR A 221 -23.73 -15.51 -3.68
CA THR A 221 -23.26 -15.31 -2.31
C THR A 221 -22.10 -14.32 -2.30
N VAL A 222 -22.17 -13.30 -1.45
CA VAL A 222 -21.17 -12.25 -1.33
C VAL A 222 -20.49 -12.34 0.03
N TYR A 223 -19.15 -12.30 0.01
CA TYR A 223 -18.30 -12.23 1.19
C TYR A 223 -17.50 -10.93 1.15
N ILE A 224 -17.43 -10.24 2.29
CA ILE A 224 -16.63 -9.03 2.49
C ILE A 224 -15.77 -9.25 3.73
N ASP A 225 -14.46 -9.13 3.57
CA ASP A 225 -13.44 -9.34 4.60
C ASP A 225 -13.54 -10.72 5.27
N GLY A 226 -13.85 -11.74 4.47
CA GLY A 226 -13.98 -13.13 4.92
C GLY A 226 -15.35 -13.51 5.50
N GLU A 227 -16.23 -12.54 5.75
CA GLU A 227 -17.56 -12.79 6.30
C GLU A 227 -18.64 -12.82 5.22
N GLN A 228 -19.56 -13.79 5.29
CA GLN A 228 -20.71 -13.86 4.40
C GLN A 228 -21.70 -12.73 4.70
N ARG A 229 -21.89 -11.81 3.75
CA ARG A 229 -22.78 -10.64 3.92
C ARG A 229 -24.16 -10.83 3.33
N LYS A 230 -24.27 -11.51 2.18
CA LYS A 230 -25.56 -11.67 1.49
C LYS A 230 -25.60 -12.92 0.62
N THR A 231 -26.74 -13.60 0.64
CA THR A 231 -27.10 -14.65 -0.33
C THR A 231 -28.42 -14.24 -0.99
N ALA A 232 -28.45 -14.20 -2.32
CA ALA A 232 -29.62 -13.76 -3.07
C ALA A 232 -29.82 -14.56 -4.36
N GLN A 233 -31.05 -14.60 -4.87
CA GLN A 233 -31.37 -15.27 -6.12
C GLN A 233 -31.16 -14.35 -7.32
N LEU A 234 -30.46 -14.82 -8.35
CA LEU A 234 -30.24 -14.09 -9.61
C LEU A 234 -30.33 -15.04 -10.80
N ARG A 235 -31.11 -14.72 -11.83
CA ARG A 235 -31.31 -15.63 -12.97
C ARG A 235 -30.12 -15.56 -13.94
N PHE A 236 -29.17 -16.49 -13.82
CA PHE A 236 -28.03 -16.60 -14.74
C PHE A 236 -28.41 -16.95 -16.19
N PRO A 237 -27.66 -16.41 -17.18
CA PRO A 237 -27.65 -16.96 -18.52
C PRO A 237 -27.10 -18.40 -18.52
N SER A 238 -27.51 -19.22 -19.47
CA SER A 238 -26.97 -20.58 -19.61
C SER A 238 -25.52 -20.52 -20.14
N PHE A 239 -24.52 -20.83 -19.32
CA PHE A 239 -23.09 -20.77 -19.71
C PHE A 239 -22.58 -21.97 -20.53
N SER A 240 -23.37 -23.04 -20.64
CA SER A 240 -23.28 -24.13 -21.64
C SER A 240 -24.21 -25.27 -21.21
N PRO A 241 -24.64 -26.17 -22.12
CA PRO A 241 -25.42 -27.33 -21.74
C PRO A 241 -24.49 -28.45 -21.26
N ASN A 242 -24.74 -28.93 -20.04
CA ASN A 242 -24.19 -30.15 -19.44
C ASN A 242 -22.80 -30.01 -18.81
N HIS A 243 -22.70 -29.78 -17.50
CA HIS A 243 -21.72 -30.44 -16.63
C HIS A 243 -22.20 -30.46 -15.16
N VAL A 244 -21.84 -31.53 -14.45
CA VAL A 244 -22.10 -31.83 -13.04
C VAL A 244 -21.54 -30.70 -12.16
N PRO A 245 -22.23 -30.27 -11.09
CA PRO A 245 -21.72 -29.25 -10.17
C PRO A 245 -20.40 -29.72 -9.55
N LEU A 246 -19.30 -29.01 -9.86
CA LEU A 246 -17.95 -29.34 -9.39
C LEU A 246 -17.67 -28.83 -7.96
N PHE A 247 -18.53 -27.96 -7.43
CA PHE A 247 -18.45 -27.52 -6.04
C PHE A 247 -19.21 -28.52 -5.16
N LYS A 248 -18.47 -29.51 -4.65
CA LYS A 248 -18.85 -30.18 -3.40
C LYS A 248 -18.44 -29.24 -2.25
N SER A 249 -19.26 -29.22 -1.20
CA SER A 249 -18.98 -28.49 0.04
C SER A 249 -17.72 -28.97 0.78
N ASP A 250 -17.13 -30.10 0.35
CA ASP A 250 -15.86 -30.65 0.85
C ASP A 250 -14.71 -30.42 -0.15
N GLY A 251 -14.38 -29.16 -0.44
CA GLY A 251 -13.20 -28.83 -1.23
C GLY A 251 -12.03 -28.50 -0.31
N GLU A 252 -10.93 -29.26 -0.38
CA GLU A 252 -9.68 -28.86 0.27
C GLU A 252 -9.13 -27.59 -0.41
N LEU A 253 -8.55 -26.68 0.39
CA LEU A 253 -7.88 -25.46 -0.11
C LEU A 253 -6.73 -25.79 -1.10
N SER A 254 -6.14 -26.99 -0.97
CA SER A 254 -5.09 -27.52 -1.86
C SER A 254 -5.54 -27.61 -3.33
N ASP A 255 -6.83 -27.83 -3.59
CA ASP A 255 -7.41 -27.94 -4.93
C ASP A 255 -7.73 -26.59 -5.59
N LEU A 256 -7.67 -25.48 -4.86
CA LEU A 256 -8.11 -24.18 -5.39
C LEU A 256 -7.22 -23.73 -6.55
N ASN A 257 -5.90 -23.90 -6.40
CA ASN A 257 -4.93 -23.48 -7.41
C ASN A 257 -5.16 -24.16 -8.76
N SER A 258 -5.57 -25.43 -8.79
CA SER A 258 -5.85 -26.16 -10.04
C SER A 258 -7.16 -25.74 -10.72
N LYS A 259 -8.02 -24.99 -10.01
CA LYS A 259 -9.34 -24.54 -10.47
C LYS A 259 -9.38 -23.06 -10.87
N LEU A 260 -8.27 -22.34 -10.74
CA LEU A 260 -8.18 -20.93 -11.14
C LEU A 260 -8.31 -20.80 -12.66
N LEU A 261 -9.22 -19.93 -13.11
CA LEU A 261 -9.35 -19.56 -14.52
C LEU A 261 -8.47 -18.36 -14.87
N LEU A 262 -8.43 -17.36 -13.99
CA LEU A 262 -7.66 -16.12 -14.13
C LEU A 262 -6.98 -15.84 -12.79
N TYR A 263 -5.67 -15.55 -12.81
CA TYR A 263 -4.98 -15.07 -11.62
C TYR A 263 -3.97 -13.99 -11.99
N TYR A 264 -4.21 -12.77 -11.52
CA TYR A 264 -3.32 -11.63 -11.76
C TYR A 264 -2.77 -11.08 -10.46
N THR A 265 -1.49 -10.74 -10.49
CA THR A 265 -0.79 -10.00 -9.43
C THR A 265 0.02 -8.87 -10.06
N PRO A 266 0.13 -7.70 -9.41
CA PRO A 266 0.99 -6.60 -9.85
C PRO A 266 2.45 -7.00 -10.10
N GLN A 267 2.94 -8.04 -9.41
CA GLN A 267 4.30 -8.54 -9.58
C GLN A 267 4.53 -9.18 -10.96
N ALA A 268 3.49 -9.81 -11.52
CA ALA A 268 3.52 -10.49 -12.82
C ALA A 268 3.06 -9.55 -13.95
N PHE A 269 3.61 -8.33 -13.96
CA PHE A 269 3.26 -7.30 -14.93
C PHE A 269 4.50 -6.80 -15.68
N LYS A 270 4.40 -6.72 -17.01
CA LYS A 270 5.45 -6.18 -17.88
C LYS A 270 4.84 -5.54 -19.11
N SER A 271 5.28 -4.32 -19.46
CA SER A 271 4.92 -3.64 -20.72
C SER A 271 3.41 -3.57 -21.01
N GLN A 272 2.60 -3.21 -20.01
CA GLN A 272 1.12 -3.15 -20.10
C GLN A 272 0.42 -4.51 -20.21
N ILE A 273 1.14 -5.61 -20.04
CA ILE A 273 0.61 -6.97 -19.99
C ILE A 273 0.66 -7.49 -18.56
N CYS A 274 -0.48 -7.95 -18.05
CA CYS A 274 -0.63 -8.72 -16.83
C CYS A 274 -0.57 -10.20 -17.21
N LEU A 275 0.49 -10.90 -16.82
CA LEU A 275 0.62 -12.33 -17.10
C LEU A 275 -0.41 -13.10 -16.28
N ASP A 276 -1.09 -14.05 -16.93
CA ASP A 276 -2.00 -14.97 -16.24
C ASP A 276 -1.18 -16.01 -15.47
N LEU A 277 -1.33 -16.03 -14.16
CA LEU A 277 -0.69 -17.01 -13.27
C LEU A 277 -1.59 -18.22 -12.96
N SER A 278 -2.75 -18.33 -13.62
CA SER A 278 -3.55 -19.54 -13.55
C SER A 278 -2.78 -20.74 -14.14
N PRO A 279 -3.09 -21.99 -13.77
CA PRO A 279 -2.36 -23.17 -14.26
C PRO A 279 -2.27 -23.30 -15.79
N ASN A 280 -3.23 -22.72 -16.52
CA ASN A 280 -3.30 -22.84 -17.97
C ASN A 280 -2.55 -21.69 -18.68
N HIS A 281 -2.27 -20.56 -18.00
CA HIS A 281 -1.59 -19.40 -18.57
C HIS A 281 -2.17 -18.92 -19.92
N GLN A 282 -3.50 -18.96 -20.06
CA GLN A 282 -4.18 -18.75 -21.36
C GLN A 282 -4.64 -17.31 -21.56
N TYR A 283 -4.81 -16.55 -20.48
CA TYR A 283 -5.56 -15.31 -20.50
C TYR A 283 -4.69 -14.12 -20.08
N ASP A 284 -3.56 -13.87 -20.74
CA ASP A 284 -2.78 -12.66 -20.46
C ASP A 284 -3.64 -11.40 -20.63
N GLY A 285 -3.73 -10.62 -19.55
CA GLY A 285 -4.54 -9.41 -19.49
C GLY A 285 -3.78 -8.19 -20.00
N ARG A 286 -4.51 -7.21 -20.55
CA ARG A 286 -3.95 -5.91 -20.92
C ARG A 286 -4.39 -4.86 -19.90
N LEU A 287 -3.42 -4.29 -19.19
CA LEU A 287 -3.66 -3.18 -18.28
C LEU A 287 -3.81 -1.88 -19.08
N THR A 288 -4.83 -1.10 -18.74
CA THR A 288 -4.99 0.29 -19.22
C THR A 288 -4.83 1.33 -18.11
N GLY A 289 -4.62 0.87 -16.86
CA GLY A 289 -4.24 1.69 -15.71
C GLY A 289 -2.72 1.72 -15.47
N HIS A 290 -2.33 1.94 -14.22
CA HIS A 290 -0.92 1.99 -13.82
C HIS A 290 -0.59 0.89 -12.82
N ARG A 291 0.60 0.29 -12.93
CA ARG A 291 1.14 -0.49 -11.81
C ARG A 291 1.77 0.47 -10.81
N VAL A 292 1.33 0.38 -9.56
CA VAL A 292 1.94 1.11 -8.44
C VAL A 292 2.78 0.15 -7.61
N VAL A 293 3.96 0.62 -7.23
CA VAL A 293 4.89 -0.07 -6.32
C VAL A 293 5.23 0.91 -5.20
N ASN A 294 4.73 0.60 -4.02
CA ASN A 294 5.13 1.20 -2.77
C ASN A 294 6.33 0.45 -2.20
N TRP A 295 7.14 1.17 -1.45
CA TRP A 295 8.40 0.69 -0.90
C TRP A 295 8.37 0.80 0.62
N ASP A 296 8.52 -0.34 1.30
CA ASP A 296 8.69 -0.40 2.75
C ASP A 296 10.12 0.00 3.14
N VAL A 297 10.27 0.72 4.26
CA VAL A 297 11.58 1.19 4.72
C VAL A 297 12.56 0.05 4.98
N LYS A 298 12.08 -1.12 5.44
CA LYS A 298 12.91 -2.29 5.74
C LYS A 298 13.42 -2.95 4.47
N ASP A 299 12.56 -3.05 3.44
CA ASP A 299 12.93 -3.59 2.12
C ASP A 299 13.92 -2.66 1.40
N VAL A 300 13.68 -1.35 1.46
CA VAL A 300 14.52 -0.33 0.82
C VAL A 300 15.93 -0.36 1.38
N LEU A 301 16.08 -0.62 2.68
CA LEU A 301 17.36 -0.73 3.33
C LEU A 301 18.24 -1.79 2.68
N ASN A 302 17.66 -2.94 2.30
CA ASN A 302 18.39 -4.00 1.61
C ASN A 302 18.89 -3.57 0.23
N VAL A 303 18.10 -2.79 -0.51
CA VAL A 303 18.49 -2.28 -1.84
C VAL A 303 19.69 -1.35 -1.78
N ILE A 304 19.88 -0.63 -0.68
CA ILE A 304 20.93 0.40 -0.56
C ILE A 304 22.20 -0.07 0.16
N GLY A 305 22.26 -1.33 0.59
CA GLY A 305 23.44 -1.92 1.25
C GLY A 305 23.15 -2.68 2.55
N GLY A 306 21.88 -2.93 2.89
CA GLY A 306 21.46 -3.66 4.08
C GLY A 306 21.59 -2.85 5.37
N ILE A 307 21.34 -3.49 6.51
CA ILE A 307 21.38 -2.84 7.83
C ILE A 307 22.76 -2.30 8.21
N GLY A 308 23.84 -2.80 7.60
CA GLY A 308 25.19 -2.30 7.80
C GLY A 308 25.33 -0.80 7.50
N VAL A 309 24.50 -0.23 6.62
CA VAL A 309 24.56 1.20 6.27
C VAL A 309 24.16 2.14 7.40
N VAL A 310 23.41 1.64 8.39
CA VAL A 310 22.98 2.47 9.55
C VAL A 310 23.94 2.37 10.72
N LEU A 311 24.81 1.35 10.79
CA LEU A 311 25.72 1.17 11.93
C LEU A 311 26.66 2.37 12.19
N PRO A 312 27.24 3.03 11.16
CA PRO A 312 28.07 4.22 11.37
C PRO A 312 27.32 5.42 11.97
N LEU A 313 25.98 5.40 12.00
CA LEU A 313 25.20 6.49 12.57
C LEU A 313 25.31 6.56 14.09
N LEU A 314 25.68 5.46 14.77
CA LEU A 314 25.83 5.45 16.23
C LEU A 314 26.92 6.41 16.71
N GLU A 315 28.04 6.51 15.98
CA GLU A 315 29.09 7.48 16.30
C GLU A 315 28.57 8.92 16.20
N GLN A 316 27.78 9.20 15.16
CA GLN A 316 27.18 10.53 14.93
C GLN A 316 26.18 10.90 16.02
N VAL A 317 25.42 9.92 16.51
CA VAL A 317 24.48 10.07 17.63
C VAL A 317 25.23 10.45 18.91
N CYS A 318 26.34 9.77 19.19
CA CYS A 318 27.17 10.06 20.35
C CYS A 318 27.76 11.47 20.32
N GLU A 319 28.23 11.92 19.16
CA GLU A 319 28.78 13.27 18.99
C GLU A 319 27.68 14.35 19.07
N ALA A 320 26.49 14.09 18.51
CA ALA A 320 25.37 15.03 18.52
C ALA A 320 24.90 15.37 19.94
N GLU A 321 24.87 14.38 20.84
CA GLU A 321 24.42 14.56 22.21
C GLU A 321 25.42 15.36 23.05
N GLN A 322 26.72 15.26 22.76
CA GLN A 322 27.78 16.01 23.44
C GLN A 322 27.73 17.51 23.08
N VAL A 323 27.51 17.84 21.80
CA VAL A 323 27.35 19.24 21.35
C VAL A 323 26.11 19.89 21.97
N TYR A 324 25.02 19.13 22.14
CA TYR A 324 23.78 19.62 22.74
C TYR A 324 23.86 19.82 24.26
N ASN A 325 24.66 19.02 24.97
CA ASN A 325 24.85 19.16 26.42
C ASN A 325 25.86 20.25 26.82
N GLY A 326 26.74 20.69 25.91
CA GLY A 326 27.67 21.80 26.12
C GLY A 326 27.11 23.20 25.83
N GLY A 327 25.93 23.29 25.18
CA GLY A 327 25.25 24.53 24.81
C GLY A 327 24.03 24.84 25.68
N LEU A 328 23.86 26.12 26.02
CA LEU A 328 22.86 26.68 26.94
C LEU A 328 21.44 26.09 26.81
N ARG A 329 20.99 25.44 27.91
CA ARG A 329 19.61 25.08 28.30
C ARG A 329 18.88 24.11 27.36
N ARG A 330 18.33 23.04 27.94
CA ARG A 330 17.14 22.33 27.44
C ARG A 330 15.91 23.21 27.70
N PRO A 331 15.23 23.82 26.71
CA PRO A 331 13.79 23.97 26.79
C PRO A 331 13.18 22.74 26.14
N ALA A 332 12.27 22.09 26.86
CA ALA A 332 11.47 20.96 26.42
C ALA A 332 11.42 20.86 24.90
N ALA A 333 12.17 19.91 24.33
CA ALA A 333 11.80 19.39 23.03
C ALA A 333 10.36 18.92 23.25
N MET A 334 9.39 19.71 22.79
CA MET A 334 8.04 19.22 22.64
C MET A 334 8.22 17.94 21.86
N LEU A 335 8.01 16.83 22.56
CA LEU A 335 7.80 15.54 21.96
C LEU A 335 6.83 15.83 20.84
N LEU A 336 7.34 15.81 19.60
CA LEU A 336 6.46 15.49 18.51
C LEU A 336 5.70 14.25 18.99
N PRO A 337 4.37 14.29 19.07
CA PRO A 337 3.58 13.16 19.56
C PRO A 337 3.58 12.07 18.48
N LEU A 338 4.76 11.68 18.02
CA LEU A 338 5.01 10.79 16.87
C LEU A 338 5.01 9.32 17.29
N ASN A 339 4.93 9.02 18.59
CA ASN A 339 4.65 7.68 19.10
C ASN A 339 3.89 7.76 20.43
N LYS A 340 2.64 7.24 20.47
CA LYS A 340 1.88 7.01 21.71
C LYS A 340 2.27 5.69 22.40
N SER A 341 3.47 5.15 22.12
CA SER A 341 3.94 3.89 22.68
C SER A 341 4.84 4.12 23.91
N ALA A 342 4.93 3.12 24.78
CA ALA A 342 5.85 3.12 25.92
C ALA A 342 7.32 3.32 25.51
N GLU A 343 7.67 2.93 24.28
CA GLU A 343 9.00 3.06 23.67
C GLU A 343 9.38 4.51 23.35
N GLY A 344 8.42 5.40 23.10
CA GLY A 344 8.70 6.83 22.87
C GLY A 344 9.35 7.55 24.06
N ARG A 345 9.26 6.98 25.28
CA ARG A 345 9.97 7.49 26.46
C ARG A 345 11.46 7.11 26.47
N LEU A 346 11.78 5.93 25.92
CA LEU A 346 13.14 5.42 25.83
C LEU A 346 13.97 6.22 24.81
N GLU A 347 13.33 6.67 23.73
CA GLU A 347 13.97 7.48 22.68
C GLU A 347 14.46 8.86 23.15
N ARG A 348 14.23 9.27 24.40
CA ARG A 348 14.78 10.51 24.98
C ARG A 348 16.31 10.51 24.99
N ASN A 349 16.91 9.34 25.18
CA ASN A 349 18.33 9.13 25.04
C ASN A 349 18.66 8.83 23.57
N SER A 350 19.70 9.46 23.03
CA SER A 350 19.97 9.38 21.60
C SER A 350 20.53 8.00 21.19
N VAL A 351 21.35 7.38 22.04
CA VAL A 351 21.85 6.01 21.88
C VAL A 351 20.71 5.01 21.95
N ALA A 352 19.78 5.18 22.90
CA ALA A 352 18.58 4.33 22.98
C ALA A 352 17.70 4.47 21.72
N ALA A 353 17.53 5.69 21.19
CA ALA A 353 16.79 5.91 19.95
C ALA A 353 17.43 5.20 18.75
N PHE A 354 18.76 5.20 18.65
CA PHE A 354 19.47 4.42 17.63
C PHE A 354 19.23 2.92 17.77
N LEU A 355 19.36 2.37 18.98
CA LEU A 355 19.14 0.94 19.23
C LEU A 355 17.70 0.52 18.90
N LEU A 356 16.71 1.36 19.26
CA LEU A 356 15.31 1.14 18.91
C LEU A 356 15.06 1.23 17.40
N MET A 357 15.75 2.14 16.69
CA MET A 357 15.71 2.17 15.22
C MET A 357 16.20 0.84 14.64
N VAL A 358 17.35 0.32 15.09
CA VAL A 358 17.86 -0.98 14.64
C VAL A 358 16.88 -2.09 14.97
N LYS A 359 16.32 -2.12 16.19
CA LYS A 359 15.28 -3.08 16.62
C LYS A 359 14.10 -3.07 15.66
N ASN A 360 13.56 -1.88 15.37
CA ASN A 360 12.39 -1.74 14.50
C ASN A 360 12.69 -2.14 13.05
N LEU A 361 13.90 -1.88 12.55
CA LEU A 361 14.34 -2.28 11.21
C LEU A 361 14.47 -3.80 11.04
N ILE A 362 14.82 -4.54 12.10
CA ILE A 362 14.95 -6.01 12.05
C ILE A 362 13.69 -6.75 12.49
N ARG A 363 12.80 -6.09 13.26
CA ARG A 363 11.57 -6.68 13.79
C ARG A 363 10.69 -7.25 12.67
N HIS A 364 10.37 -8.54 12.77
CA HIS A 364 9.60 -9.31 11.79
C HIS A 364 10.14 -9.25 10.35
N HIS A 365 11.46 -9.09 10.19
CA HIS A 365 12.09 -8.94 8.88
C HIS A 365 13.37 -9.80 8.75
N SER A 366 13.21 -11.06 8.32
CA SER A 366 14.28 -12.07 8.27
C SER A 366 15.51 -11.63 7.49
N VAL A 367 15.32 -10.96 6.35
CA VAL A 367 16.45 -10.46 5.51
C VAL A 367 17.30 -9.44 6.27
N ASN A 368 16.67 -8.60 7.11
CA ASN A 368 17.40 -7.59 7.88
C ASN A 368 18.09 -8.21 9.09
N GLN A 369 17.46 -9.20 9.73
CA GLN A 369 18.07 -10.00 10.79
C GLN A 369 19.34 -10.70 10.27
N GLU A 370 19.24 -11.36 9.11
CA GLU A 370 20.39 -12.04 8.49
C GLU A 370 21.47 -11.03 8.07
N SER A 371 21.08 -9.92 7.44
CA SER A 371 22.00 -8.85 7.06
C SER A 371 22.78 -8.29 8.27
N LEU A 372 22.13 -8.19 9.43
CA LEU A 372 22.77 -7.71 10.67
C LEU A 372 23.84 -8.68 11.16
N LEU A 373 23.59 -9.98 11.07
CA LEU A 373 24.55 -11.00 11.43
C LEU A 373 25.73 -11.05 10.44
N GLN A 374 25.44 -10.98 9.14
CA GLN A 374 26.44 -11.01 8.08
C GLN A 374 27.42 -9.83 8.16
N CYS A 375 26.95 -8.65 8.57
CA CYS A 375 27.82 -7.48 8.72
C CYS A 375 28.50 -7.40 10.10
N HIS A 376 28.49 -8.47 10.90
CA HIS A 376 28.98 -8.48 12.29
C HIS A 376 28.34 -7.39 13.18
N GLY A 377 27.08 -7.04 12.89
CA GLY A 377 26.34 -5.95 13.52
C GLY A 377 26.33 -5.99 15.04
N PRO A 378 26.01 -7.13 15.71
CA PRO A 378 26.01 -7.20 17.16
C PRO A 378 27.38 -6.90 17.78
N SER A 379 28.46 -7.38 17.16
CA SER A 379 29.83 -7.11 17.61
C SER A 379 30.22 -5.64 17.41
N ILE A 380 29.83 -5.04 16.28
CA ILE A 380 30.07 -3.61 16.01
C ILE A 380 29.30 -2.75 17.01
N ILE A 381 28.01 -3.02 17.23
CA ILE A 381 27.19 -2.31 18.20
C ILE A 381 27.79 -2.43 19.60
N GLY A 382 28.18 -3.64 20.02
CA GLY A 382 28.84 -3.85 21.32
C GLY A 382 30.16 -3.08 21.46
N ALA A 383 30.99 -3.07 20.42
CA ALA A 383 32.25 -2.33 20.40
C ALA A 383 32.07 -0.80 20.34
N MET A 384 30.98 -0.31 19.75
CA MET A 384 30.64 1.11 19.76
C MET A 384 30.05 1.53 21.11
N LEU A 385 29.18 0.71 21.71
CA LEU A 385 28.61 0.97 23.03
C LEU A 385 29.67 1.06 24.13
N SER A 386 30.78 0.30 24.03
CA SER A 386 31.89 0.40 24.98
C SER A 386 32.65 1.73 24.91
N LYS A 387 32.50 2.50 23.83
CA LYS A 387 33.08 3.84 23.65
C LYS A 387 32.13 4.96 24.08
N VAL A 388 30.86 4.66 24.38
CA VAL A 388 29.87 5.65 24.79
C VAL A 388 30.24 6.19 26.19
N PRO A 389 30.22 7.53 26.40
CA PRO A 389 30.46 8.09 27.72
C PRO A 389 29.47 7.56 28.76
N GLY A 390 29.94 7.28 29.97
CA GLY A 390 29.08 6.77 31.05
C GLY A 390 27.90 7.68 31.41
N SER A 391 27.98 8.99 31.11
CA SER A 391 26.87 9.95 31.28
C SER A 391 25.69 9.71 30.34
N MET A 392 25.92 9.06 29.20
CA MET A 392 24.90 8.70 28.21
C MET A 392 24.38 7.27 28.42
N MET A 393 25.04 6.46 29.25
CA MET A 393 24.66 5.08 29.53
C MET A 393 23.65 5.02 30.67
N ASP A 394 22.37 5.28 30.36
CA ASP A 394 21.27 5.27 31.32
C ASP A 394 20.39 4.00 31.23
N MET A 395 19.36 3.92 32.08
CA MET A 395 18.39 2.83 32.06
C MET A 395 17.67 2.71 30.70
N ASN A 396 17.51 3.79 29.94
CA ASN A 396 16.85 3.74 28.64
C ASN A 396 17.70 2.98 27.62
N VAL A 397 19.03 3.19 27.65
CA VAL A 397 19.96 2.45 26.79
C VAL A 397 19.96 0.96 27.13
N LEU A 398 19.98 0.61 28.43
CA LEU A 398 19.94 -0.79 28.86
C LEU A 398 18.65 -1.49 28.42
N MET A 399 17.50 -0.84 28.60
CA MET A 399 16.22 -1.36 28.14
C MET A 399 16.17 -1.50 26.61
N ALA A 400 16.70 -0.52 25.86
CA ALA A 400 16.76 -0.59 24.40
C ALA A 400 17.68 -1.73 23.92
N CYS A 401 18.80 -1.98 24.59
CA CYS A 401 19.66 -3.14 24.33
C CYS A 401 18.90 -4.45 24.56
N GLN A 402 18.18 -4.57 25.67
CA GLN A 402 17.37 -5.77 25.95
C GLN A 402 16.33 -6.01 24.85
N LEU A 403 15.56 -4.98 24.49
CA LEU A 403 14.55 -5.07 23.44
C LEU A 403 15.14 -5.45 22.07
N LEU A 404 16.36 -5.01 21.77
CA LEU A 404 17.08 -5.38 20.55
C LEU A 404 17.53 -6.85 20.57
N LEU A 405 17.99 -7.35 21.72
CA LEU A 405 18.41 -8.75 21.89
C LEU A 405 17.24 -9.74 21.84
N GLU A 406 16.02 -9.29 22.10
CA GLU A 406 14.79 -10.09 22.01
C GLU A 406 14.28 -10.27 20.56
N GLN A 407 14.84 -9.54 19.58
CA GLN A 407 14.52 -9.69 18.14
C GLN A 407 15.43 -10.68 17.45
#